data_AF-A0A9E5FRK6-F1
#
_entry.id   AF-A0A9E5FRK6-F1
#
_cell.length_a   1.000
_cell.length_b   1.000
_cell.length_c   1.000
_cell.angle_alpha   90.00
_cell.angle_beta   90.00
_cell.angle_gamma   90.00
#
_symmetry.space_group_name_H-M   'P 1'
#
loop_
_entity.id
_entity.type
_entity.pdbx_description
1 polymer ?
#
loop_
_entity_poly.entity_id
_entity_poly.type
_entity_poly.pdbx_seq_one_letter_code
_entity_poly.pdbx_strand_id
1 'polypeptide(L)'
;PGETLESLAAGFDRLYALGPHEIQLGLLKRLRGTPISRHTAEWAMEYDPKPPYIVKQTRTLSAETIERLDRMARYWERVANSGRFTRTLPLLMHAPVHDGQISPFWAFMAFSDRVWARHQKTAFLTPENWVDEIFDHLVLRLGLDEELVRHTLLSDYLASGARAKPQCLSLLLTKTSVSRPSVHLTQRQAMHASAQE
;
A
#
# COMPACT_ATOMS: atom_id res chain seq x y z
N PRO A 1 14.14 -8.08 19.68
CA PRO A 1 15.27 -7.11 19.70
C PRO A 1 16.34 -7.58 18.71
N GLY A 2 17.04 -6.67 18.03
CA GLY A 2 18.16 -7.04 17.14
C GLY A 2 17.81 -7.35 15.68
N GLU A 3 16.56 -7.12 15.25
CA GLU A 3 16.21 -7.14 13.82
C GLU A 3 17.08 -6.14 13.04
N THR A 4 17.68 -6.60 11.95
CA THR A 4 18.32 -5.74 10.96
C THR A 4 17.34 -5.46 9.83
N LEU A 5 17.70 -4.55 8.91
CA LEU A 5 16.83 -4.25 7.77
C LEU A 5 16.69 -5.48 6.86
N GLU A 6 17.75 -6.26 6.73
CA GLU A 6 17.83 -7.48 5.93
C GLU A 6 17.00 -8.62 6.55
N SER A 7 17.03 -8.79 7.88
CA SER A 7 16.20 -9.80 8.54
C SER A 7 14.70 -9.46 8.46
N LEU A 8 14.35 -8.17 8.55
CA LEU A 8 12.99 -7.69 8.32
C LEU A 8 12.55 -7.96 6.88
N ALA A 9 13.41 -7.68 5.89
CA ALA A 9 13.14 -7.97 4.49
C ALA A 9 12.87 -9.46 4.25
N ALA A 10 13.75 -10.33 4.76
CA ALA A 10 13.58 -11.77 4.64
C ALA A 10 12.34 -12.30 5.38
N GLY A 11 11.96 -11.68 6.51
CA GLY A 11 10.71 -11.98 7.22
C GLY A 11 9.48 -11.60 6.41
N PHE A 12 9.48 -10.40 5.84
CA PHE A 12 8.41 -9.89 5.01
C PHE A 12 8.21 -10.73 3.75
N ASP A 13 9.30 -11.05 3.04
CA ASP A 13 9.24 -11.81 1.79
C ASP A 13 8.66 -13.21 2.02
N ARG A 14 9.06 -13.86 3.13
CA ARG A 14 8.47 -15.14 3.55
C ARG A 14 6.98 -15.00 3.86
N LEU A 15 6.57 -13.96 4.58
CA LEU A 15 5.17 -13.74 4.91
C LEU A 15 4.32 -13.44 3.67
N TYR A 16 4.83 -12.62 2.75
CA TYR A 16 4.17 -12.33 1.48
C TYR A 16 3.98 -13.60 0.64
N ALA A 17 4.98 -14.48 0.59
CA ALA A 17 4.91 -15.75 -0.13
C ALA A 17 3.83 -16.72 0.41
N LEU A 18 3.39 -16.55 1.67
CA LEU A 18 2.27 -17.34 2.23
C LEU A 18 0.89 -16.88 1.72
N GLY A 19 0.82 -15.74 1.01
CA GLY A 19 -0.43 -15.19 0.48
C GLY A 19 -1.48 -14.82 1.55
N PRO A 20 -1.13 -14.19 2.68
CA PRO A 20 -2.12 -13.76 3.66
C PRO A 20 -3.03 -12.67 3.08
N HIS A 21 -4.25 -12.56 3.62
CA HIS A 21 -5.19 -11.50 3.24
C HIS A 21 -4.65 -10.10 3.55
N GLU A 22 -3.94 -9.96 4.67
CA GLU A 22 -3.33 -8.71 5.12
C GLU A 22 -1.97 -8.98 5.77
N ILE A 23 -1.07 -8.01 5.67
CA ILE A 23 0.18 -7.99 6.43
C ILE A 23 0.19 -6.73 7.30
N GLN A 24 0.30 -6.92 8.61
CA GLN A 24 0.34 -5.82 9.56
C GLN A 24 1.79 -5.38 9.78
N LEU A 25 2.17 -4.29 9.12
CA LEU A 25 3.44 -3.61 9.32
C LEU A 25 3.28 -2.52 10.38
N GLY A 26 4.06 -2.60 11.46
CA GLY A 26 4.03 -1.61 12.50
C GLY A 26 5.31 -1.60 13.33
N LEU A 27 5.68 -0.42 13.80
CA LEU A 27 6.83 -0.26 14.68
C LEU A 27 6.48 -0.62 16.12
N LEU A 28 7.47 -1.17 16.83
CA LEU A 28 7.36 -1.54 18.23
C LEU A 28 7.00 -0.31 19.09
N LYS A 29 6.00 -0.47 19.95
CA LYS A 29 5.60 0.51 20.96
C LYS A 29 6.04 0.05 22.35
N ARG A 30 6.63 0.94 23.15
CA ARG A 30 6.96 0.65 24.54
C ARG A 30 5.76 0.93 25.44
N LEU A 31 5.05 -0.11 25.84
CA LEU A 31 3.94 -0.02 26.79
C LEU A 31 4.44 -0.27 28.22
N ARG A 32 3.81 0.40 29.21
CA ARG A 32 4.15 0.22 30.62
C ARG A 32 3.94 -1.25 31.04
N GLY A 33 4.88 -1.78 31.83
CA GLY A 33 4.81 -3.16 32.35
C GLY A 33 5.24 -4.26 31.36
N THR A 34 5.60 -3.92 30.12
CA THR A 34 6.00 -4.94 29.13
C THR A 34 7.46 -5.39 29.32
N PRO A 35 7.77 -6.69 29.20
CA PRO A 35 9.13 -7.23 29.36
C PRO A 35 10.17 -6.59 28.44
N ILE A 36 9.76 -6.09 27.27
CA ILE A 36 10.63 -5.45 26.28
C ILE A 36 11.43 -4.27 26.86
N SER A 37 10.90 -3.63 27.92
CA SER A 37 11.56 -2.52 28.61
C SER A 37 12.92 -2.92 29.20
N ARG A 38 13.09 -4.19 29.61
CA ARG A 38 14.34 -4.74 30.17
C ARG A 38 15.50 -4.69 29.18
N HIS A 39 15.20 -4.72 27.88
CA HIS A 39 16.17 -4.75 26.79
C HIS A 39 16.56 -3.35 26.28
N THR A 40 15.97 -2.27 26.83
CA THR A 40 16.13 -0.89 26.32
C THR A 40 17.60 -0.47 26.22
N ALA A 41 18.33 -0.54 27.34
CA ALA A 41 19.74 -0.15 27.39
C ALA A 41 20.61 -1.15 26.61
N GLU A 42 20.36 -2.46 26.81
CA GLU A 42 21.08 -3.54 26.16
C GLU A 42 21.02 -3.45 24.63
N TRP A 43 19.94 -2.95 24.04
CA TRP A 43 19.76 -2.85 22.59
C TRP A 43 19.74 -1.42 22.05
N ALA A 44 20.19 -0.45 22.85
CA ALA A 44 20.19 0.98 22.50
C ALA A 44 18.85 1.45 21.91
N MET A 45 17.73 1.00 22.48
CA MET A 45 16.40 1.33 21.98
C MET A 45 15.99 2.71 22.48
N GLU A 46 15.79 3.63 21.56
CA GLU A 46 15.22 4.94 21.87
C GLU A 46 13.75 4.96 21.47
N TYR A 47 12.92 5.63 22.27
CA TYR A 47 11.48 5.70 22.05
C TYR A 47 11.02 7.15 21.99
N ASP A 48 9.91 7.40 21.30
CA ASP A 48 9.23 8.68 21.39
C ASP A 48 8.83 8.96 22.86
N PRO A 49 9.14 10.14 23.42
CA PRO A 49 8.71 10.49 24.78
C PRO A 49 7.19 10.67 24.89
N LYS A 50 6.48 10.87 23.78
CA LYS A 50 5.02 11.01 23.73
C LYS A 50 4.36 9.69 23.32
N PRO A 51 3.14 9.42 23.81
CA PRO A 51 2.32 8.34 23.28
C PRO A 51 2.19 8.46 21.74
N PRO A 52 2.23 7.33 21.00
CA PRO A 52 2.18 5.95 21.48
C PRO A 52 3.54 5.29 21.81
N TYR A 53 4.60 6.07 22.10
CA TYR A 53 5.93 5.59 22.51
C TYR A 53 6.57 4.61 21.51
N ILE A 54 6.48 4.95 20.22
CA ILE A 54 7.06 4.16 19.12
C ILE A 54 8.59 4.21 19.22
N VAL A 55 9.25 3.09 18.91
CA VAL A 55 10.71 3.03 18.79
C VAL A 55 11.19 4.00 17.71
N LYS A 56 12.22 4.78 18.02
CA LYS A 56 12.84 5.75 17.11
C LYS A 56 14.22 5.30 16.64
N GLN A 57 14.93 4.49 17.40
CA GLN A 57 16.12 3.79 16.91
C GLN A 57 16.36 2.51 17.71
N THR A 58 17.20 1.63 17.17
CA THR A 58 17.78 0.50 17.90
C THR A 58 19.27 0.43 17.61
N ARG A 59 20.00 -0.49 18.27
CA ARG A 59 21.40 -0.78 17.93
C ARG A 59 21.63 -1.09 16.45
N THR A 60 20.66 -1.74 15.80
CA THR A 60 20.79 -2.26 14.43
C THR A 60 20.10 -1.38 13.38
N LEU A 61 19.19 -0.48 13.80
CA LEU A 61 18.41 0.37 12.90
C LEU A 61 18.54 1.83 13.33
N SER A 62 19.08 2.65 12.43
CA SER A 62 19.16 4.10 12.62
C SER A 62 17.77 4.75 12.63
N ALA A 63 17.68 5.96 13.19
CA ALA A 63 16.44 6.72 13.18
C ALA A 63 15.87 6.94 11.77
N GLU A 64 16.74 7.27 10.81
CA GLU A 64 16.35 7.41 9.40
C GLU A 64 15.75 6.13 8.82
N THR A 65 16.32 4.97 9.17
CA THR A 65 15.83 3.67 8.71
C THR A 65 14.48 3.34 9.33
N ILE A 66 14.30 3.64 10.62
CA ILE A 66 13.01 3.46 11.30
C ILE A 66 11.94 4.38 10.70
N GLU A 67 12.26 5.64 10.40
CA GLU A 67 11.33 6.54 9.71
C GLU A 67 10.98 6.03 8.31
N ARG A 68 11.96 5.49 7.58
CA ARG A 68 11.76 4.86 6.27
C ARG A 68 10.81 3.67 6.35
N LEU A 69 10.97 2.81 7.36
CA LEU A 69 10.07 1.69 7.64
C LEU A 69 8.66 2.16 8.05
N ASP A 70 8.52 3.22 8.86
CA ASP A 70 7.21 3.78 9.23
C ASP A 70 6.46 4.29 7.99
N ARG A 71 7.16 4.99 7.08
CA ARG A 71 6.58 5.45 5.82
C ARG A 71 6.11 4.28 4.96
N MET A 72 6.96 3.27 4.78
CA MET A 72 6.62 2.06 4.04
C MET A 72 5.38 1.39 4.63
N ALA A 73 5.30 1.22 5.95
CA ALA A 73 4.15 0.63 6.64
C ALA A 73 2.84 1.40 6.37
N ARG A 74 2.88 2.73 6.40
CA ARG A 74 1.71 3.57 6.10
C ARG A 74 1.24 3.44 4.66
N TYR A 75 2.17 3.34 3.70
CA TYR A 75 1.83 3.17 2.30
C TYR A 75 1.35 1.75 2.00
N TRP A 76 1.90 0.76 2.69
CA TRP A 76 1.46 -0.64 2.60
C TRP A 76 -0.02 -0.76 2.95
N GLU A 77 -0.46 -0.08 4.00
CA GLU A 77 -1.87 -0.03 4.38
C GLU A 77 -2.77 0.52 3.25
N ARG A 78 -2.30 1.52 2.50
CA ARG A 78 -3.08 2.15 1.43
C ARG A 78 -3.11 1.35 0.14
N VAL A 79 -2.02 0.65 -0.17
CA VAL A 79 -1.87 -0.04 -1.46
C VAL A 79 -2.20 -1.53 -1.33
N ALA A 80 -1.63 -2.23 -0.37
CA ALA A 80 -1.81 -3.67 -0.22
C ALA A 80 -3.04 -4.00 0.62
N ASN A 81 -3.10 -3.54 1.87
CA ASN A 81 -4.19 -3.93 2.79
C ASN A 81 -5.54 -3.30 2.43
N SER A 82 -5.58 -2.24 1.61
CA SER A 82 -6.85 -1.63 1.18
C SER A 82 -7.70 -2.53 0.29
N GLY A 83 -7.12 -3.59 -0.28
CA GLY A 83 -7.79 -4.49 -1.23
C GLY A 83 -8.14 -3.85 -2.57
N ARG A 84 -7.72 -2.61 -2.83
CA ARG A 84 -8.07 -1.87 -4.05
C ARG A 84 -7.22 -2.25 -5.26
N PHE A 85 -6.02 -2.78 -5.02
CA PHE A 85 -5.01 -3.03 -6.05
C PHE A 85 -4.66 -4.52 -6.16
N THR A 86 -5.63 -5.41 -5.99
CA THR A 86 -5.37 -6.86 -5.93
C THR A 86 -4.66 -7.40 -7.17
N ARG A 87 -4.95 -6.88 -8.36
CA ARG A 87 -4.32 -7.31 -9.62
C ARG A 87 -3.01 -6.59 -9.89
N THR A 88 -2.91 -5.33 -9.46
CA THR A 88 -1.74 -4.49 -9.69
C THR A 88 -0.62 -4.76 -8.67
N LEU A 89 -0.96 -5.14 -7.43
CA LEU A 89 0.01 -5.40 -6.37
C LEU A 89 1.06 -6.45 -6.76
N PRO A 90 0.72 -7.58 -7.41
CA PRO A 90 1.74 -8.49 -7.95
C PRO A 90 2.73 -7.83 -8.90
N LEU A 91 2.29 -6.90 -9.77
CA LEU A 91 3.21 -6.20 -10.68
C LEU A 91 4.23 -5.35 -9.91
N LEU A 92 3.82 -4.75 -8.79
CA LEU A 92 4.72 -4.02 -7.90
C LEU A 92 5.71 -4.95 -7.18
N MET A 93 5.31 -6.17 -6.80
CA MET A 93 6.12 -7.07 -5.98
C MET A 93 7.12 -7.94 -6.76
N HIS A 94 6.92 -8.13 -8.06
CA HIS A 94 7.75 -9.03 -8.89
C HIS A 94 8.95 -8.35 -9.57
N ALA A 95 9.23 -7.08 -9.26
CA ALA A 95 10.43 -6.41 -9.76
C ALA A 95 11.70 -7.00 -9.12
N PRO A 96 12.78 -7.26 -9.87
CA PRO A 96 14.08 -7.60 -9.30
C PRO A 96 14.72 -6.33 -8.73
N VAL A 97 15.05 -6.34 -7.43
CA VAL A 97 15.47 -5.09 -6.73
C VAL A 97 16.62 -5.30 -5.74
N HIS A 98 16.96 -6.54 -5.39
CA HIS A 98 17.98 -6.82 -4.38
C HIS A 98 18.92 -7.93 -4.86
N ASP A 99 20.17 -7.59 -5.18
CA ASP A 99 21.20 -8.52 -5.67
C ASP A 99 20.76 -9.42 -6.84
N GLY A 100 19.92 -8.87 -7.74
CA GLY A 100 19.38 -9.61 -8.89
C GLY A 100 18.24 -10.58 -8.55
N GLN A 101 17.78 -10.60 -7.29
CA GLN A 101 16.65 -11.41 -6.84
C GLN A 101 15.37 -10.58 -6.67
N ILE A 102 14.24 -11.27 -6.77
CA ILE A 102 12.92 -10.72 -6.48
C ILE A 102 12.76 -10.67 -4.96
N SER A 103 12.46 -9.50 -4.43
CA SER A 103 12.12 -9.28 -3.02
C SER A 103 10.94 -8.33 -2.93
N PRO A 104 9.74 -8.82 -2.56
CA PRO A 104 8.58 -7.99 -2.32
C PRO A 104 8.84 -6.83 -1.35
N PHE A 105 9.64 -7.05 -0.30
CA PHE A 105 10.03 -6.02 0.65
C PHE A 105 10.79 -4.89 -0.05
N TRP A 106 11.86 -5.21 -0.77
CA TRP A 106 12.68 -4.20 -1.42
C TRP A 106 11.98 -3.53 -2.59
N ALA A 107 11.10 -4.26 -3.30
CA ALA A 107 10.25 -3.70 -4.32
C ALA A 107 9.28 -2.66 -3.77
N PHE A 108 8.57 -2.99 -2.69
CA PHE A 108 7.65 -2.05 -2.07
C PHE A 108 8.38 -0.89 -1.36
N MET A 109 9.55 -1.15 -0.78
CA MET A 109 10.41 -0.10 -0.21
C MET A 109 10.86 0.91 -1.28
N ALA A 110 11.31 0.44 -2.44
CA ALA A 110 11.70 1.30 -3.55
C ALA A 110 10.52 2.14 -4.09
N PHE A 111 9.33 1.55 -4.15
CA PHE A 111 8.10 2.29 -4.44
C PHE A 111 7.82 3.35 -3.38
N SER A 112 7.89 2.99 -2.09
CA SER A 112 7.67 3.91 -0.97
C SER A 112 8.62 5.10 -0.98
N ASP A 113 9.91 4.87 -1.20
CA ASP A 113 10.92 5.94 -1.26
C ASP A 113 10.65 6.90 -2.42
N ARG A 114 10.21 6.38 -3.57
CA ARG A 114 9.87 7.21 -4.73
C ARG A 114 8.67 8.11 -4.45
N VAL A 115 7.60 7.55 -3.89
CA VAL A 115 6.41 8.32 -3.52
C VAL A 115 6.79 9.41 -2.51
N TRP A 116 7.63 9.08 -1.52
CA TRP A 116 8.13 10.04 -0.56
C TRP A 116 8.98 11.14 -1.21
N ALA A 117 9.89 10.79 -2.12
CA ALA A 117 10.73 11.75 -2.81
C ALA A 117 9.93 12.78 -3.64
N ARG A 118 8.78 12.37 -4.19
CA ARG A 118 7.91 13.26 -4.96
C ARG A 118 7.00 14.13 -4.09
N HIS A 119 6.41 13.56 -3.04
CA HIS A 119 5.33 14.22 -2.30
C HIS A 119 5.76 14.79 -0.94
N GLN A 120 6.78 14.20 -0.31
CA GLN A 120 7.20 14.47 1.06
C GLN A 120 6.04 14.43 2.07
N LYS A 121 5.02 13.59 1.79
CA LYS A 121 3.80 13.47 2.58
C LYS A 121 3.39 12.01 2.74
N THR A 122 3.01 11.64 3.96
CA THR A 122 2.48 10.31 4.29
C THR A 122 0.95 10.29 4.39
N ALA A 123 0.34 11.43 4.70
CA ALA A 123 -1.10 11.64 4.65
C ALA A 123 -1.45 12.43 3.38
N PHE A 124 -2.70 12.35 2.91
CA PHE A 124 -3.30 13.18 1.83
C PHE A 124 -3.19 12.71 0.37
N LEU A 125 -2.59 11.58 0.05
CA LEU A 125 -2.76 11.01 -1.30
C LEU A 125 -4.18 10.46 -1.45
N THR A 126 -4.93 11.03 -2.40
CA THR A 126 -6.26 10.55 -2.75
C THR A 126 -6.16 9.20 -3.46
N PRO A 127 -7.25 8.40 -3.51
CA PRO A 127 -7.24 7.12 -4.20
C PRO A 127 -6.77 7.22 -5.66
N GLU A 128 -7.15 8.27 -6.37
CA GLU A 128 -6.71 8.53 -7.74
C GLU A 128 -5.24 8.89 -7.84
N ASN A 129 -4.67 9.62 -6.87
CA ASN A 129 -3.22 9.85 -6.86
C ASN A 129 -2.44 8.55 -6.61
N TRP A 130 -2.96 7.62 -5.81
CA TRP A 130 -2.34 6.30 -5.68
C TRP A 130 -2.30 5.54 -6.99
N VAL A 131 -3.37 5.60 -7.78
CA VAL A 131 -3.42 4.98 -9.11
C VAL A 131 -2.33 5.57 -10.02
N ASP A 132 -2.20 6.90 -10.05
CA ASP A 132 -1.20 7.59 -10.86
C ASP A 132 0.24 7.32 -10.37
N GLU A 133 0.48 7.27 -9.06
CA GLU A 133 1.82 6.95 -8.52
C GLU A 133 2.26 5.51 -8.82
N ILE A 134 1.32 4.56 -8.75
CA ILE A 134 1.58 3.16 -9.08
C ILE A 134 1.86 3.03 -10.58
N PHE A 135 1.04 3.66 -11.43
CA PHE A 135 1.27 3.70 -12.87
C PHE A 135 2.67 4.22 -13.20
N ASP A 136 3.01 5.39 -12.68
CA ASP A 136 4.29 6.01 -12.96
C ASP A 136 5.47 5.16 -12.45
N HIS A 137 5.32 4.45 -11.33
CA HIS A 137 6.37 3.57 -10.85
C HIS A 137 6.55 2.35 -11.77
N LEU A 138 5.46 1.67 -12.10
CA LEU A 138 5.49 0.48 -12.96
C LEU A 138 6.02 0.81 -14.37
N VAL A 139 5.58 1.91 -14.97
CA VAL A 139 5.99 2.26 -16.35
C VAL A 139 7.32 3.00 -16.37
N LEU A 140 7.45 4.13 -15.64
CA LEU A 140 8.61 5.00 -15.79
C LEU A 140 9.84 4.49 -15.03
N ARG A 141 9.65 3.74 -13.93
CA ARG A 141 10.77 3.22 -13.13
C ARG A 141 11.11 1.78 -13.48
N LEU A 142 10.11 0.92 -13.61
CA LEU A 142 10.29 -0.50 -13.86
C LEU A 142 10.23 -0.88 -15.34
N GLY A 143 9.80 0.03 -16.23
CA GLY A 143 9.79 -0.21 -17.66
C GLY A 143 8.77 -1.25 -18.12
N LEU A 144 7.71 -1.49 -17.33
CA LEU A 144 6.62 -2.38 -17.73
C LEU A 144 5.83 -1.77 -18.88
N ASP A 145 5.23 -2.66 -19.69
CA ASP A 145 4.38 -2.27 -20.80
C ASP A 145 3.23 -1.37 -20.33
N GLU A 146 3.10 -0.21 -20.98
CA GLU A 146 2.15 0.81 -20.58
C GLU A 146 0.70 0.34 -20.71
N GLU A 147 0.40 -0.37 -21.80
CA GLU A 147 -0.95 -0.85 -22.08
C GLU A 147 -1.38 -1.89 -21.04
N LEU A 148 -0.50 -2.86 -20.73
CA LEU A 148 -0.70 -3.83 -19.67
C LEU A 148 -1.01 -3.13 -18.34
N VAL A 149 -0.15 -2.20 -17.91
CA VAL A 149 -0.30 -1.52 -16.61
C VAL A 149 -1.60 -0.72 -16.56
N ARG A 150 -1.95 0.02 -17.61
CA ARG A 150 -3.23 0.78 -17.66
C ARG A 150 -4.44 -0.16 -17.56
N HIS A 151 -4.43 -1.29 -18.26
CA HIS A 151 -5.53 -2.25 -18.21
C HIS A 151 -5.65 -2.91 -16.83
N THR A 152 -4.54 -3.29 -16.20
CA THR A 152 -4.54 -3.86 -14.85
C THR A 152 -5.08 -2.86 -13.83
N LEU A 153 -4.58 -1.62 -13.85
CA LEU A 153 -5.06 -0.54 -12.98
C LEU A 153 -6.53 -0.20 -13.23
N LEU A 154 -6.97 -0.18 -14.49
CA LEU A 154 -8.38 0.05 -14.83
C LEU A 154 -9.28 -1.04 -14.24
N SER A 155 -8.86 -2.30 -14.33
CA SER A 155 -9.63 -3.42 -13.77
C SER A 155 -9.78 -3.29 -12.25
N ASP A 156 -8.70 -2.96 -11.54
CA ASP A 156 -8.72 -2.71 -10.09
C ASP A 156 -9.59 -1.49 -9.75
N TYR A 157 -9.45 -0.41 -10.51
CA TYR A 157 -10.20 0.84 -10.32
C TYR A 157 -11.72 0.67 -10.48
N LEU A 158 -12.15 -0.07 -11.52
CA LEU A 158 -13.56 -0.36 -11.74
C LEU A 158 -14.13 -1.28 -10.67
N ALA A 159 -13.36 -2.27 -10.21
CA ALA A 159 -13.77 -3.19 -9.15
C ALA A 159 -13.94 -2.48 -7.79
N SER A 160 -13.19 -1.40 -7.55
CA SER A 160 -13.28 -0.64 -6.29
C SER A 160 -14.54 0.24 -6.19
N GLY A 161 -15.31 0.40 -7.27
CA GLY A 161 -16.48 1.29 -7.32
C GLY A 161 -16.15 2.79 -7.28
N ALA A 162 -14.88 3.16 -7.47
CA ALA A 162 -14.45 4.55 -7.47
C ALA A 162 -14.96 5.32 -8.71
N ARG A 163 -15.18 6.63 -8.55
CA ARG A 163 -15.75 7.50 -9.60
C ARG A 163 -14.90 8.72 -9.96
N ALA A 164 -13.75 8.88 -9.31
CA ALA A 164 -12.78 9.90 -9.67
C ALA A 164 -12.15 9.61 -11.04
N LYS A 165 -11.24 10.47 -11.48
CA LYS A 165 -10.60 10.33 -12.80
C LYS A 165 -9.08 10.44 -12.66
N PRO A 166 -8.39 9.33 -12.34
CA PRO A 166 -6.93 9.29 -12.36
C PRO A 166 -6.41 9.71 -13.73
N GLN A 167 -5.28 10.42 -13.77
CA GLN A 167 -4.73 10.95 -15.01
C GLN A 167 -4.38 9.82 -15.98
N CYS A 168 -3.75 8.75 -15.50
CA CYS A 168 -3.38 7.59 -16.29
C CYS A 168 -4.58 6.77 -16.79
N LEU A 169 -5.79 6.98 -16.28
CA LEU A 169 -6.99 6.27 -16.74
C LEU A 169 -7.99 7.19 -17.47
N SER A 170 -7.69 8.49 -17.55
CA SER A 170 -8.65 9.51 -17.98
C SER A 170 -9.23 9.24 -19.37
N LEU A 171 -8.39 8.82 -20.34
CA LEU A 171 -8.82 8.52 -21.71
C LEU A 171 -9.66 7.23 -21.77
N LEU A 172 -9.31 6.21 -20.99
CA LEU A 172 -10.00 4.92 -20.98
C LEU A 172 -11.39 5.03 -20.34
N LEU A 173 -11.50 5.75 -19.22
CA LEU A 173 -12.76 5.97 -18.53
C LEU A 173 -13.76 6.78 -19.37
N THR A 174 -13.28 7.73 -20.18
CA THR A 174 -14.14 8.48 -21.11
C THR A 174 -14.67 7.61 -22.25
N LYS A 175 -13.89 6.63 -22.74
CA LYS A 175 -14.38 5.69 -23.76
C LYS A 175 -15.45 4.75 -23.19
N THR A 176 -15.30 4.28 -21.96
CA THR A 176 -16.26 3.36 -21.30
C THR A 176 -17.58 4.04 -20.95
N SER A 177 -17.62 5.36 -20.71
CA SER A 177 -18.89 6.08 -20.46
C SER A 177 -19.78 6.20 -21.70
N VAL A 178 -19.20 6.13 -22.90
CA VAL A 178 -19.95 6.25 -24.17
C VAL A 178 -20.61 4.92 -24.58
N SER A 179 -20.19 3.78 -24.00
CA SER A 179 -20.66 2.44 -24.39
C SER A 179 -21.66 1.81 -23.42
N ARG A 180 -22.30 2.55 -22.51
CA ARG A 180 -23.35 1.97 -21.63
C ARG A 180 -24.70 1.96 -22.35
N PRO A 181 -25.33 0.80 -22.59
CA PRO A 181 -26.75 0.75 -22.90
C PRO A 181 -27.53 1.30 -21.69
N SER A 182 -28.54 2.12 -21.96
CA SER A 182 -29.48 2.62 -20.96
C SER A 182 -30.20 1.45 -20.29
N VAL A 183 -29.77 1.05 -19.10
CA VAL A 183 -30.57 0.15 -18.27
C VAL A 183 -31.76 0.95 -17.76
N HIS A 184 -32.93 0.63 -18.30
CA HIS A 184 -34.22 1.12 -17.81
C HIS A 184 -34.33 0.84 -16.30
N LEU A 185 -34.37 1.92 -15.51
CA LEU A 185 -34.86 1.89 -14.15
C LEU A 185 -36.39 1.78 -14.20
N THR A 186 -36.95 0.62 -13.87
CA THR A 186 -38.30 0.51 -13.29
C THR A 186 -38.55 -0.89 -12.71
N GLN A 187 -39.45 -0.94 -11.72
CA GLN A 187 -40.04 -2.11 -11.05
C GLN A 187 -39.31 -2.70 -9.82
N ARG A 188 -39.01 -1.86 -8.82
CA ARG A 188 -38.97 -2.32 -7.42
C ARG A 188 -39.63 -1.38 -6.40
N GLN A 189 -40.46 -0.45 -6.85
CA GLN A 189 -41.24 0.46 -5.98
C GLN A 189 -42.77 0.41 -6.20
N ALA A 190 -43.29 -0.62 -6.86
CA ALA A 190 -44.74 -0.77 -7.08
C ALA A 190 -45.44 -1.81 -6.19
N MET A 191 -44.77 -2.43 -5.20
CA MET A 191 -45.36 -3.52 -4.38
C MET A 191 -45.57 -3.18 -2.89
N HIS A 192 -45.54 -1.91 -2.49
CA HIS A 192 -45.84 -1.51 -1.10
C HIS A 192 -47.09 -0.63 -0.92
N ALA A 193 -47.92 -0.47 -1.97
CA ALA A 193 -49.13 0.36 -1.92
C ALA A 193 -50.44 -0.44 -2.02
N SER A 194 -50.42 -1.78 -1.88
CA SER A 194 -51.62 -2.62 -1.98
C SER A 194 -51.80 -3.59 -0.81
N ALA A 195 -51.42 -3.16 0.40
CA ALA A 195 -51.62 -3.94 1.63
C ALA A 195 -52.02 -3.03 2.80
N GLN A 196 -52.99 -2.15 2.57
CA GLN A 196 -53.82 -1.54 3.62
C GLN A 196 -55.19 -1.23 3.02
N GLU A 197 -56.03 -2.25 2.92
CA GLU A 197 -57.50 -2.17 2.97
C GLU A 197 -58.01 -3.44 3.65
#